data_AF-A0A3A0DFI6-F1
#
_entry.id   AF-A0A3A0DFI6-F1
#
_cell.length_a   1.000
_cell.length_b   1.000
_cell.length_c   1.000
_cell.angle_alpha   90.00
_cell.angle_beta   90.00
_cell.angle_gamma   90.00
#
_symmetry.space_group_name_H-M   'P 1'
#
loop_
_entity.id
_entity.type
_entity.pdbx_description
1 polymer ?
#
loop_
_entity_poly.entity_id
_entity_poly.type
_entity_poly.pdbx_seq_one_letter_code
_entity_poly.pdbx_strand_id
1 'polypeptide(L)'
;MAATHDPNVANDNDNASANLWHKKFSWPMRLFLFCFVADMVVRSLLSLTNCDNTWAWEYDLPKHPLALPTPAELDEIAAQEKSHPIFAQAERLWQSVASVGPFLSPIPSAETAAKLKTPVDAGKYAITWTVTRLGFIGRLVGVDQDWPMFSPNVTMTDTLGRLRLVYADGSSEIHRHAADPEDLTCYCHWFEEKPLQVALKIHRDEEVRLGYCNWLVKNRPANDVGSPLVRIDLFTVSYAYPSPADDAPAFLKAQTGPPRAQQGPTFWVYDVATRTGKYVE
;
A
#
# COMPACT_ATOMS: atom_id res chain seq x y z
N MET A 1 48.79 15.87 -47.69
CA MET A 1 48.67 16.30 -46.28
C MET A 1 47.81 15.27 -45.57
N ALA A 2 48.46 14.32 -44.88
CA ALA A 2 47.77 13.23 -44.18
C ALA A 2 47.52 13.69 -42.73
N ALA A 3 46.26 13.69 -42.31
CA ALA A 3 45.88 13.94 -40.94
C ALA A 3 46.23 12.72 -40.08
N THR A 4 47.15 12.90 -39.15
CA THR A 4 47.49 11.91 -38.11
C THR A 4 46.35 11.84 -37.11
N HIS A 5 45.67 10.69 -37.07
CA HIS A 5 44.64 10.36 -36.10
C HIS A 5 45.32 10.03 -34.77
N ASP A 6 45.10 10.84 -33.74
CA ASP A 6 45.64 10.62 -32.39
C ASP A 6 44.77 9.58 -31.66
N PRO A 7 45.29 8.37 -31.34
CA PRO A 7 44.51 7.30 -30.74
C PRO A 7 44.24 7.48 -29.22
N ASN A 8 44.70 8.57 -28.60
CA ASN A 8 44.65 8.72 -27.15
C ASN A 8 43.39 9.37 -26.57
N VAL A 9 42.37 9.71 -27.38
CA VAL A 9 41.15 10.37 -26.88
C VAL A 9 40.11 9.37 -26.30
N ALA A 10 40.35 8.06 -26.44
CA ALA A 10 39.36 7.04 -26.04
C ALA A 10 39.41 6.63 -24.54
N ASN A 11 40.43 7.03 -23.76
CA ASN A 11 40.64 6.45 -22.42
C ASN A 11 40.14 7.27 -21.22
N ASP A 12 39.74 8.53 -21.41
CA ASP A 12 39.28 9.37 -20.29
C ASP A 12 37.79 9.20 -19.96
N ASN A 13 36.98 8.70 -20.90
CA ASN A 13 35.54 8.50 -20.67
C ASN A 13 35.23 7.21 -19.89
N ASP A 14 36.11 6.21 -19.90
CA ASP A 14 35.90 4.94 -19.18
C ASP A 14 36.16 5.07 -17.68
N ASN A 15 37.01 6.03 -17.27
CA ASN A 15 37.27 6.30 -15.85
C ASN A 15 36.19 7.17 -15.18
N ALA A 16 35.45 7.96 -15.97
CA ALA A 16 34.32 8.75 -15.46
C ALA A 16 33.08 7.89 -15.20
N SER A 17 32.83 6.88 -16.03
CA SER A 17 31.72 5.93 -15.87
C SER A 17 31.98 4.93 -14.73
N ALA A 18 33.24 4.53 -14.48
CA ALA A 18 33.61 3.65 -13.37
C ALA A 18 33.37 4.28 -11.97
N ASN A 19 33.45 5.60 -11.85
CA ASN A 19 33.28 6.30 -10.57
C ASN A 19 31.81 6.62 -10.22
N LEU A 20 30.87 6.51 -11.17
CA LEU A 20 29.44 6.72 -10.90
C LEU A 20 28.81 5.59 -10.08
N TRP A 21 29.39 4.39 -10.12
CA TRP A 21 28.94 3.20 -9.38
C TRP A 21 29.25 3.24 -7.86
N HIS A 22 29.92 4.29 -7.39
CA HIS A 22 30.34 4.44 -5.99
C HIS A 22 29.68 5.60 -5.25
N LYS A 23 28.49 6.05 -5.68
CA LYS A 23 27.56 6.72 -4.75
C LYS A 23 26.98 5.68 -3.79
N LYS A 24 27.85 5.24 -2.90
CA LYS A 24 27.59 4.42 -1.73
C LYS A 24 26.36 4.97 -1.03
N PHE A 25 25.32 4.14 -0.89
CA PHE A 25 24.14 4.45 -0.08
C PHE A 25 24.56 5.12 1.24
N SER A 26 23.84 6.16 1.64
CA SER A 26 24.08 6.83 2.91
C SER A 26 24.02 5.82 4.06
N TRP A 27 24.70 6.08 5.17
CA TRP A 27 24.71 5.18 6.32
C TRP A 27 23.29 4.84 6.83
N PRO A 28 22.35 5.80 6.91
CA PRO A 28 20.94 5.50 7.22
C PRO A 28 20.28 4.57 6.20
N MET A 29 20.54 4.77 4.90
CA MET A 29 19.99 3.91 3.85
C MET A 29 20.56 2.48 3.92
N ARG A 30 21.85 2.33 4.26
CA ARG A 30 22.44 1.00 4.48
C ARG A 30 21.83 0.27 5.67
N LEU A 31 21.61 0.99 6.77
CA LEU A 31 20.95 0.42 7.94
C LEU A 31 19.51 0.01 7.61
N PHE A 32 18.79 0.87 6.89
CA PHE A 32 17.44 0.57 6.39
C PHE A 32 17.44 -0.69 5.51
N LEU A 33 18.32 -0.75 4.50
CA LEU A 33 18.44 -1.91 3.61
C LEU A 33 18.84 -3.18 4.37
N PHE A 34 19.73 -3.07 5.37
CA PHE A 34 20.10 -4.20 6.20
C PHE A 34 18.92 -4.70 7.04
N CYS A 35 18.21 -3.81 7.72
CA CYS A 35 17.00 -4.16 8.49
C CYS A 35 15.93 -4.76 7.58
N PHE A 36 15.77 -4.21 6.37
CA PHE A 36 14.84 -4.71 5.36
C PHE A 36 15.22 -6.13 4.92
N VAL A 37 16.45 -6.36 4.46
CA VAL A 37 16.92 -7.70 4.03
C VAL A 37 16.91 -8.70 5.19
N ALA A 38 17.26 -8.28 6.40
CA ALA A 38 17.16 -9.14 7.57
C ALA A 38 15.71 -9.55 7.86
N ASP A 39 14.76 -8.61 7.83
CA ASP A 39 13.33 -8.88 7.95
C ASP A 39 12.83 -9.80 6.82
N MET A 40 13.27 -9.56 5.57
CA MET A 40 12.99 -10.40 4.40
C MET A 40 13.37 -11.87 4.65
N VAL A 41 14.62 -12.10 5.05
CA VAL A 41 15.16 -13.45 5.27
C VAL A 41 14.46 -14.12 6.45
N VAL A 42 14.27 -13.39 7.54
CA VAL A 42 13.62 -13.90 8.75
C VAL A 42 12.18 -14.30 8.43
N ARG A 43 11.36 -13.42 7.85
CA ARG A 43 9.97 -13.73 7.47
C ARG A 43 9.88 -14.90 6.49
N SER A 44 10.80 -15.00 5.53
CA SER A 44 10.86 -16.12 4.58
C SER A 44 11.18 -17.46 5.25
N LEU A 45 12.07 -17.48 6.25
CA LEU A 45 12.36 -18.69 7.02
C LEU A 45 11.19 -19.09 7.93
N LEU A 46 10.44 -18.11 8.43
CA LEU A 46 9.31 -18.32 9.34
C LEU A 46 8.06 -18.82 8.63
N SER A 47 7.83 -18.35 7.39
CA SER A 47 6.74 -18.87 6.55
C SER A 47 6.95 -20.35 6.20
N LEU A 48 8.21 -20.77 6.00
CA LEU A 48 8.55 -22.19 5.76
C LEU A 48 8.29 -23.09 6.97
N THR A 49 8.32 -22.52 8.17
CA THR A 49 8.28 -23.29 9.43
C THR A 49 6.91 -23.23 10.13
N ASN A 50 5.90 -22.56 9.54
CA ASN A 50 4.55 -22.39 10.11
C ASN A 50 4.56 -21.87 11.56
N CYS A 51 5.61 -21.15 11.95
CA CYS A 51 5.82 -20.64 13.31
C CYS A 51 4.68 -19.75 13.78
N ASP A 52 4.10 -18.99 12.84
CA ASP A 52 3.14 -17.93 13.14
C ASP A 52 1.74 -18.47 13.50
N ASN A 53 1.43 -19.70 13.12
CA ASN A 53 0.15 -20.36 13.45
C ASN A 53 0.32 -21.42 14.53
N THR A 54 1.36 -22.25 14.44
CA THR A 54 1.49 -23.43 15.30
C THR A 54 2.05 -23.07 16.67
N TRP A 55 3.17 -22.34 16.71
CA TRP A 55 3.83 -21.98 17.97
C TRP A 55 3.11 -20.84 18.69
N ALA A 56 2.51 -19.90 17.94
CA ALA A 56 1.70 -18.85 18.53
C ALA A 56 0.53 -19.43 19.34
N TRP A 57 -0.13 -20.46 18.80
CA TRP A 57 -1.19 -21.18 19.51
C TRP A 57 -0.64 -22.01 20.68
N GLU A 58 0.48 -22.72 20.49
CA GLU A 58 1.11 -23.54 21.53
C GLU A 58 1.41 -22.73 22.80
N TYR A 59 1.91 -21.50 22.64
CA TYR A 59 2.32 -20.62 23.74
C TYR A 59 1.28 -19.56 24.16
N ASP A 60 0.04 -19.64 23.66
CA ASP A 60 -1.03 -18.65 23.85
C ASP A 60 -0.60 -17.20 23.55
N LEU A 61 0.27 -17.03 22.56
CA LEU A 61 0.78 -15.73 22.17
C LEU A 61 -0.30 -14.99 21.35
N PRO A 62 -0.84 -13.86 21.84
CA PRO A 62 -1.76 -13.07 21.04
C PRO A 62 -1.03 -12.53 19.81
N LYS A 63 -1.69 -12.58 18.66
CA LYS A 63 -1.20 -12.00 17.40
C LYS A 63 -1.39 -10.49 17.33
N HIS A 64 -2.42 -10.00 18.02
CA HIS A 64 -2.79 -8.59 18.05
C HIS A 64 -3.12 -8.18 19.49
N PRO A 65 -2.93 -6.89 19.84
CA PRO A 65 -3.53 -6.34 21.06
C PRO A 65 -5.05 -6.40 20.98
N LEU A 66 -5.73 -6.08 22.08
CA LEU A 66 -7.18 -6.05 22.13
C LEU A 66 -7.70 -5.05 21.07
N ALA A 67 -8.56 -5.55 20.17
CA ALA A 67 -9.12 -4.74 19.09
C ALA A 67 -9.88 -3.54 19.64
N LEU A 68 -9.86 -2.42 18.90
CA LEU A 68 -10.73 -1.28 19.18
C LEU A 68 -12.20 -1.74 19.16
N PRO A 69 -13.04 -1.22 20.07
CA PRO A 69 -14.43 -1.61 20.11
C PRO A 69 -15.14 -1.24 18.81
N THR A 70 -16.00 -2.14 18.34
CA THR A 70 -16.81 -1.90 17.14
C THR A 70 -17.96 -0.94 17.46
N PRO A 71 -18.57 -0.26 16.48
CA PRO A 71 -19.75 0.56 16.72
C PRO A 71 -20.88 -0.20 17.41
N ALA A 72 -21.13 -1.45 17.00
CA ALA A 72 -22.14 -2.32 17.62
C ALA A 72 -21.83 -2.62 19.09
N GLU A 73 -20.56 -2.89 19.42
CA GLU A 73 -20.11 -3.11 20.80
C GLU A 73 -20.29 -1.85 21.65
N LEU A 74 -20.00 -0.67 21.10
CA LEU A 74 -20.22 0.60 21.78
C LEU A 74 -21.72 0.87 22.02
N ASP A 75 -22.58 0.53 21.06
CA ASP A 75 -24.04 0.65 21.19
C ASP A 75 -24.58 -0.32 22.26
N GLU A 76 -24.05 -1.55 22.32
CA GLU A 76 -24.38 -2.52 23.38
C GLU A 76 -23.95 -2.02 24.77
N ILE A 77 -22.75 -1.46 24.90
CA ILE A 77 -22.25 -0.86 26.15
C ILE A 77 -23.16 0.31 26.56
N ALA A 78 -23.55 1.16 25.62
CA ALA A 78 -24.47 2.27 25.91
C ALA A 78 -25.87 1.79 26.32
N ALA A 79 -26.33 0.67 25.77
CA ALA A 79 -27.62 0.08 26.12
C ALA A 79 -27.61 -0.57 27.53
N GLN A 80 -26.48 -1.14 27.94
CA GLN A 80 -26.30 -1.79 29.24
C GLN A 80 -26.08 -0.77 30.37
N GLU A 81 -25.27 0.27 30.14
CA GLU A 81 -24.88 1.24 31.15
C GLU A 81 -25.75 2.52 31.10
N LYS A 82 -26.92 2.49 31.76
CA LYS A 82 -27.91 3.60 31.69
C LYS A 82 -27.48 4.89 32.40
N SER A 83 -26.58 4.81 33.37
CA SER A 83 -26.17 5.94 34.19
C SER A 83 -25.16 6.83 33.47
N HIS A 84 -24.13 6.23 32.87
CA HIS A 84 -22.98 6.94 32.30
C HIS A 84 -22.39 6.20 31.09
N PRO A 85 -23.14 6.07 29.98
CA PRO A 85 -22.74 5.27 28.83
C PRO A 85 -21.43 5.74 28.18
N ILE A 86 -21.20 7.06 28.16
CA ILE A 86 -19.98 7.66 27.60
C ILE A 86 -18.72 7.23 28.36
N PHE A 87 -18.81 7.11 29.69
CA PHE A 87 -17.66 6.71 30.52
C PHE A 87 -17.32 5.23 30.32
N ALA A 88 -18.33 4.35 30.25
CA ALA A 88 -18.12 2.93 29.97
C ALA A 88 -17.54 2.68 28.56
N GLN A 89 -18.02 3.42 27.56
CA GLN A 89 -17.45 3.40 26.21
C GLN A 89 -15.98 3.88 26.19
N ALA A 90 -15.70 4.97 26.90
CA ALA A 90 -14.34 5.50 27.03
C ALA A 90 -13.40 4.52 27.75
N GLU A 91 -13.89 3.86 28.80
CA GLU A 91 -13.14 2.82 29.52
C GLU A 91 -12.79 1.65 28.60
N ARG A 92 -13.74 1.16 27.80
CA ARG A 92 -13.51 0.08 26.83
C ARG A 92 -12.47 0.46 25.78
N LEU A 93 -12.50 1.71 25.29
CA LEU A 93 -11.46 2.24 24.41
C LEU A 93 -10.09 2.25 25.10
N TRP A 94 -10.06 2.67 26.37
CA TRP A 94 -8.84 2.69 27.16
C TRP A 94 -8.28 1.31 27.46
N GLN A 95 -9.12 0.30 27.60
CA GLN A 95 -8.68 -1.09 27.71
C GLN A 95 -7.96 -1.56 26.43
N SER A 96 -8.45 -1.20 25.23
CA SER A 96 -7.74 -1.49 23.98
C SER A 96 -6.38 -0.82 23.93
N VAL A 97 -6.29 0.45 24.31
CA VAL A 97 -5.02 1.19 24.34
C VAL A 97 -4.07 0.61 25.38
N ALA A 98 -4.56 0.35 26.59
CA ALA A 98 -3.78 -0.23 27.68
C ALA A 98 -3.26 -1.64 27.34
N SER A 99 -3.95 -2.40 26.48
CA SER A 99 -3.52 -3.73 26.05
C SER A 99 -2.25 -3.72 25.17
N VAL A 100 -1.91 -2.59 24.55
CA VAL A 100 -0.72 -2.47 23.69
C VAL A 100 0.56 -2.66 24.48
N GLY A 101 0.65 -2.10 25.70
CA GLY A 101 1.84 -2.23 26.56
C GLY A 101 2.18 -3.70 26.88
N PRO A 102 1.25 -4.46 27.49
CA PRO A 102 1.42 -5.89 27.73
C PRO A 102 1.68 -6.69 26.46
N PHE A 103 0.99 -6.34 25.34
CA PHE A 103 1.24 -6.99 24.06
C PHE A 103 2.68 -6.81 23.58
N LEU A 104 3.26 -5.61 23.71
CA LEU A 104 4.64 -5.31 23.32
C LEU A 104 5.68 -5.76 24.35
N SER A 105 5.27 -6.30 25.50
CA SER A 105 6.22 -6.81 26.48
C SER A 105 6.83 -8.13 25.99
N PRO A 106 8.17 -8.29 26.01
CA PRO A 106 8.83 -9.57 25.73
C PRO A 106 8.73 -10.56 26.90
N ILE A 107 8.20 -10.13 28.05
CA ILE A 107 8.07 -10.95 29.24
C ILE A 107 6.84 -11.85 29.07
N PRO A 108 6.99 -13.19 29.14
CA PRO A 108 5.86 -14.10 29.01
C PRO A 108 4.88 -13.92 30.18
N SER A 109 3.58 -14.13 29.89
CA SER A 109 2.56 -14.22 30.95
C SER A 109 2.85 -15.42 31.85
N ALA A 110 2.25 -15.47 33.04
CA ALA A 110 2.41 -16.61 33.95
C ALA A 110 1.99 -17.95 33.28
N GLU A 111 0.93 -17.90 32.45
CA GLU A 111 0.44 -19.05 31.69
C GLU A 111 1.45 -19.48 30.62
N THR A 112 1.97 -18.54 29.83
CA THR A 112 2.98 -18.84 28.82
C THR A 112 4.29 -19.32 29.46
N ALA A 113 4.72 -18.71 30.57
CA ALA A 113 5.94 -19.09 31.28
C ALA A 113 5.88 -20.54 31.79
N ALA A 114 4.70 -21.02 32.22
CA ALA A 114 4.51 -22.42 32.63
C ALA A 114 4.71 -23.43 31.47
N LYS A 115 4.58 -22.99 30.22
CA LYS A 115 4.78 -23.80 29.02
C LYS A 115 6.25 -23.81 28.55
N LEU A 116 7.07 -22.84 28.97
CA LEU A 116 8.48 -22.73 28.58
C LEU A 116 9.38 -23.61 29.46
N LYS A 117 9.39 -24.92 29.17
CA LYS A 117 10.14 -25.90 29.98
C LYS A 117 11.58 -26.09 29.51
N THR A 118 11.86 -25.87 28.22
CA THR A 118 13.17 -26.12 27.62
C THR A 118 13.76 -24.85 26.99
N PRO A 119 15.09 -24.80 26.78
CA PRO A 119 15.72 -23.72 26.01
C PRO A 119 15.18 -23.61 24.58
N VAL A 120 14.74 -24.72 23.98
CA VAL A 120 14.13 -24.75 22.66
C VAL A 120 12.77 -24.04 22.68
N ASP A 121 11.97 -24.26 23.73
CA ASP A 121 10.68 -23.57 23.89
C ASP A 121 10.87 -22.06 24.07
N ALA A 122 11.88 -21.65 24.84
CA ALA A 122 12.25 -20.25 24.98
C ALA A 122 12.67 -19.63 23.63
N GLY A 123 13.41 -20.37 22.81
CA GLY A 123 13.79 -19.94 21.45
C GLY A 123 12.58 -19.79 20.53
N LYS A 124 11.68 -20.79 20.50
CA LYS A 124 10.44 -20.71 19.72
C LYS A 124 9.56 -19.54 20.16
N TYR A 125 9.40 -19.35 21.46
CA TYR A 125 8.67 -18.21 22.02
C TYR A 125 9.28 -16.88 21.58
N ALA A 126 10.59 -16.69 21.73
CA ALA A 126 11.26 -15.45 21.36
C ALA A 126 11.11 -15.14 19.87
N ILE A 127 11.22 -16.16 19.02
CA ILE A 127 11.00 -16.04 17.58
C ILE A 127 9.54 -15.64 17.31
N THR A 128 8.57 -16.42 17.77
CA THR A 128 7.14 -16.14 17.52
C THR A 128 6.70 -14.80 18.08
N TRP A 129 7.19 -14.41 19.24
CA TRP A 129 6.97 -13.07 19.81
C TRP A 129 7.49 -11.99 18.87
N THR A 130 8.75 -12.09 18.43
CA THR A 130 9.37 -11.09 17.55
C THR A 130 8.56 -10.92 16.26
N VAL A 131 8.13 -12.03 15.67
CA VAL A 131 7.44 -12.05 14.37
C VAL A 131 6.06 -11.46 14.45
N THR A 132 5.27 -11.87 15.44
CA THR A 132 3.93 -11.32 15.66
C THR A 132 3.96 -9.81 15.93
N ARG A 133 4.99 -9.31 16.63
CA ARG A 133 5.15 -7.88 16.92
C ARG A 133 5.65 -7.10 15.72
N LEU A 134 6.62 -7.63 14.97
CA LEU A 134 7.06 -7.02 13.71
C LEU A 134 5.94 -7.00 12.67
N GLY A 135 5.09 -8.03 12.62
CA GLY A 135 3.88 -8.04 11.80
C GLY A 135 2.90 -6.95 12.24
N PHE A 136 2.61 -6.84 13.54
CA PHE A 136 1.75 -5.78 14.08
C PHE A 136 2.30 -4.37 13.79
N ILE A 137 3.59 -4.12 14.04
CA ILE A 137 4.25 -2.84 13.73
C ILE A 137 4.21 -2.59 12.22
N GLY A 138 4.50 -3.60 11.41
CA GLY A 138 4.40 -3.55 9.96
C GLY A 138 3.02 -3.11 9.50
N ARG A 139 1.94 -3.63 10.09
CA ARG A 139 0.57 -3.20 9.79
C ARG A 139 0.32 -1.77 10.23
N LEU A 140 0.80 -1.38 11.40
CA LEU A 140 0.68 -0.02 11.91
C LEU A 140 1.39 1.01 11.03
N VAL A 141 2.52 0.65 10.42
CA VAL A 141 3.25 1.53 9.51
C VAL A 141 2.85 1.34 8.04
N GLY A 142 1.88 0.47 7.75
CA GLY A 142 1.40 0.21 6.39
C GLY A 142 2.41 -0.54 5.50
N VAL A 143 3.39 -1.22 6.09
CA VAL A 143 4.44 -2.01 5.40
C VAL A 143 4.03 -3.48 5.25
N ASP A 144 3.01 -3.95 5.96
CA ASP A 144 2.51 -5.33 5.87
C ASP A 144 1.57 -5.49 4.67
N GLN A 145 2.10 -5.29 3.46
CA GLN A 145 1.54 -6.03 2.32
C GLN A 145 1.97 -7.47 2.54
N ASP A 146 1.02 -8.40 2.72
CA ASP A 146 1.29 -9.84 2.52
C ASP A 146 2.03 -9.98 1.19
N TRP A 147 3.33 -10.19 1.28
CA TRP A 147 4.28 -9.76 0.27
C TRP A 147 3.92 -10.16 -1.17
N PRO A 148 3.67 -9.20 -2.08
CA PRO A 148 3.63 -9.45 -3.51
C PRO A 148 4.99 -9.21 -4.19
N MET A 149 6.10 -9.05 -3.44
CA MET A 149 7.44 -8.82 -4.04
C MET A 149 7.94 -9.99 -4.91
N PHE A 150 7.29 -11.16 -4.82
CA PHE A 150 7.41 -12.22 -5.81
C PHE A 150 6.08 -12.44 -6.52
N SER A 151 5.47 -11.38 -7.08
CA SER A 151 4.76 -11.56 -8.33
C SER A 151 5.82 -11.88 -9.38
N PRO A 152 5.91 -13.13 -9.91
CA PRO A 152 6.80 -13.43 -11.03
C PRO A 152 6.44 -12.63 -12.31
N ASN A 153 5.39 -11.83 -12.26
CA ASN A 153 5.03 -10.88 -13.29
C ASN A 153 5.47 -9.48 -12.86
N VAL A 154 6.76 -9.18 -12.98
CA VAL A 154 7.21 -7.80 -13.17
C VAL A 154 6.73 -7.43 -14.58
N THR A 155 5.50 -6.93 -14.68
CA THR A 155 4.98 -6.48 -15.96
C THR A 155 5.77 -5.25 -16.36
N MET A 156 6.30 -5.23 -17.58
CA MET A 156 7.02 -4.07 -18.14
C MET A 156 6.11 -2.85 -18.31
N THR A 157 4.79 -3.08 -18.22
CA THR A 157 3.76 -2.08 -18.26
C THR A 157 2.74 -2.30 -17.15
N ASP A 158 2.20 -1.22 -16.62
CA ASP A 158 1.02 -1.25 -15.76
C ASP A 158 -0.16 -0.61 -16.50
N THR A 159 -1.37 -1.05 -16.22
CA THR A 159 -2.59 -0.46 -16.79
C THR A 159 -3.59 -0.21 -15.68
N LEU A 160 -3.85 1.06 -15.41
CA LEU A 160 -4.73 1.52 -14.34
C LEU A 160 -6.03 2.09 -14.92
N GLY A 161 -7.12 1.90 -14.19
CA GLY A 161 -8.38 2.58 -14.50
C GLY A 161 -8.37 4.03 -14.00
N ARG A 162 -8.87 4.96 -14.81
CA ARG A 162 -9.11 6.36 -14.44
C ARG A 162 -10.54 6.76 -14.76
N LEU A 163 -11.01 7.81 -14.06
CA LEU A 163 -12.36 8.33 -14.21
C LEU A 163 -12.31 9.76 -14.71
N ARG A 164 -13.09 10.07 -15.73
CA ARG A 164 -13.34 11.42 -16.22
C ARG A 164 -14.74 11.84 -15.79
N LEU A 165 -14.80 12.80 -14.88
CA LEU A 165 -16.02 13.46 -14.44
C LEU A 165 -16.43 14.44 -15.54
N VAL A 166 -17.66 14.34 -16.05
CA VAL A 166 -18.22 15.23 -17.07
C VAL A 166 -19.39 15.98 -16.45
N TYR A 167 -19.33 17.30 -16.52
CA TYR A 167 -20.31 18.21 -15.92
C TYR A 167 -21.26 18.79 -16.99
N ALA A 168 -22.41 19.32 -16.55
CA ALA A 168 -23.48 19.76 -17.45
C ALA A 168 -23.09 20.92 -18.40
N ASP A 169 -22.14 21.75 -17.98
CA ASP A 169 -21.51 22.82 -18.76
C ASP A 169 -20.53 22.32 -19.84
N GLY A 170 -20.35 20.99 -19.95
CA GLY A 170 -19.42 20.36 -20.88
C GLY A 170 -17.97 20.37 -20.41
N SER A 171 -17.68 20.92 -19.22
CA SER A 171 -16.36 20.79 -18.61
C SER A 171 -16.10 19.35 -18.18
N SER A 172 -14.82 18.97 -18.11
CA SER A 172 -14.44 17.65 -17.61
C SER A 172 -13.20 17.71 -16.75
N GLU A 173 -13.15 16.82 -15.77
CA GLU A 173 -12.06 16.70 -14.81
C GLU A 173 -11.61 15.23 -14.76
N ILE A 174 -10.30 14.99 -14.77
CA ILE A 174 -9.76 13.64 -14.61
C ILE A 174 -9.53 13.41 -13.12
N HIS A 175 -10.33 12.52 -12.54
CA HIS A 175 -10.16 12.07 -11.17
C HIS A 175 -9.07 11.00 -11.11
N ARG A 176 -8.03 11.26 -10.33
CA ARG A 176 -6.96 10.30 -10.05
C ARG A 176 -7.25 9.55 -8.76
N HIS A 177 -6.90 8.27 -8.75
CA HIS A 177 -6.89 7.52 -7.49
C HIS A 177 -5.71 8.00 -6.64
N ALA A 178 -5.85 7.96 -5.31
CA ALA A 178 -4.74 8.29 -4.41
C ALA A 178 -3.49 7.43 -4.71
N ALA A 179 -3.71 6.18 -5.09
CA ALA A 179 -2.67 5.22 -5.47
C ALA A 179 -1.99 5.49 -6.82
N ASP A 180 -2.39 6.53 -7.56
CA ASP A 180 -1.79 6.96 -8.82
C ASP A 180 -1.27 8.40 -8.64
N PRO A 181 -0.05 8.55 -8.06
CA PRO A 181 0.45 9.85 -7.61
C PRO A 181 0.65 10.81 -8.79
N GLU A 182 0.61 12.10 -8.49
CA GLU A 182 0.84 13.11 -9.52
C GLU A 182 2.23 13.05 -10.12
N ASP A 183 3.21 12.63 -9.33
CA ASP A 183 4.63 12.43 -9.67
C ASP A 183 4.99 10.96 -9.52
N LEU A 184 5.25 10.30 -10.65
CA LEU A 184 5.64 8.88 -10.69
C LEU A 184 7.06 8.64 -10.14
N THR A 185 7.86 9.69 -9.96
CA THR A 185 9.19 9.60 -9.34
C THR A 185 9.14 9.59 -7.81
N CYS A 186 8.02 9.99 -7.22
CA CYS A 186 7.80 10.03 -5.78
C CYS A 186 7.14 8.71 -5.30
N TYR A 187 7.95 7.70 -5.02
CA TYR A 187 7.47 6.40 -4.50
C TYR A 187 7.23 6.48 -2.98
N CYS A 188 6.01 6.82 -2.56
CA CYS A 188 5.60 6.78 -1.15
C CYS A 188 4.16 6.25 -1.02
N HIS A 189 3.98 4.93 -1.16
CA HIS A 189 2.71 4.24 -0.90
C HIS A 189 2.64 3.78 0.56
N TRP A 190 2.57 4.72 1.50
CA TRP A 190 2.28 4.37 2.90
C TRP A 190 0.75 4.41 3.07
N PHE A 191 0.13 3.31 3.52
CA PHE A 191 -1.30 3.20 3.92
C PHE A 191 -2.37 2.97 2.84
N GLU A 192 -2.05 2.41 1.68
CA GLU A 192 -2.99 2.37 0.53
C GLU A 192 -3.66 1.03 0.21
N GLU A 193 -3.78 0.07 1.13
CA GLU A 193 -4.41 -1.23 0.81
C GLU A 193 -5.82 -1.11 0.19
N LYS A 194 -6.69 -0.26 0.73
CA LYS A 194 -8.05 -0.07 0.21
C LYS A 194 -8.08 0.71 -1.12
N PRO A 195 -7.37 1.86 -1.25
CA PRO A 195 -7.21 2.55 -2.54
C PRO A 195 -6.62 1.67 -3.65
N LEU A 196 -5.63 0.85 -3.33
CA LEU A 196 -4.98 -0.06 -4.28
C LEU A 196 -5.93 -1.17 -4.75
N GLN A 197 -6.72 -1.76 -3.85
CA GLN A 197 -7.73 -2.75 -4.24
C GLN A 197 -8.80 -2.18 -5.17
N VAL A 198 -9.25 -0.93 -4.94
CA VAL A 198 -10.18 -0.26 -5.85
C VAL A 198 -9.51 -0.01 -7.20
N ALA A 199 -8.30 0.54 -7.22
CA ALA A 199 -7.55 0.81 -8.45
C ALA A 199 -7.30 -0.46 -9.29
N LEU A 200 -6.99 -1.58 -8.65
CA LEU A 200 -6.75 -2.87 -9.31
C LEU A 200 -8.03 -3.61 -9.74
N LYS A 201 -9.20 -3.24 -9.20
CA LYS A 201 -10.47 -3.93 -9.50
C LYS A 201 -11.41 -3.10 -10.35
N ILE A 202 -11.24 -1.77 -10.41
CA ILE A 202 -12.17 -0.88 -11.11
C ILE A 202 -12.27 -1.17 -12.61
N HIS A 203 -11.26 -1.76 -13.25
CA HIS A 203 -11.36 -2.19 -14.65
C HIS A 203 -11.96 -3.58 -14.85
N ARG A 204 -12.05 -4.40 -13.79
CA ARG A 204 -12.46 -5.82 -13.87
C ARG A 204 -13.83 -6.08 -13.27
N ASP A 205 -14.21 -5.33 -12.25
CA ASP A 205 -15.35 -5.61 -11.39
C ASP A 205 -16.41 -4.49 -11.53
N GLU A 206 -17.63 -4.89 -11.88
CA GLU A 206 -18.76 -3.96 -12.06
C GLU A 206 -19.27 -3.39 -10.73
N GLU A 207 -19.32 -4.20 -9.67
CA GLU A 207 -19.80 -3.75 -8.36
C GLU A 207 -18.87 -2.69 -7.79
N VAL A 208 -17.55 -2.89 -7.94
CA VAL A 208 -16.54 -1.91 -7.54
C VAL A 208 -16.70 -0.60 -8.32
N ARG A 209 -16.92 -0.65 -9.64
CA ARG A 209 -17.15 0.55 -10.46
C ARG A 209 -18.39 1.31 -10.02
N LEU A 210 -19.51 0.61 -9.85
CA LEU A 210 -20.77 1.23 -9.44
C LEU A 210 -20.64 1.84 -8.04
N GLY A 211 -20.07 1.10 -7.09
CA GLY A 211 -19.85 1.61 -5.73
C GLY A 211 -18.98 2.87 -5.72
N TYR A 212 -17.89 2.86 -6.49
CA TYR A 212 -16.98 4.00 -6.56
C TYR A 212 -17.59 5.21 -7.28
N CYS A 213 -18.32 5.01 -8.37
CA CYS A 213 -19.03 6.09 -9.06
C CYS A 213 -20.11 6.73 -8.18
N ASN A 214 -20.88 5.92 -7.44
CA ASN A 214 -21.84 6.43 -6.45
C ASN A 214 -21.15 7.27 -5.36
N TRP A 215 -19.97 6.83 -4.90
CA TRP A 215 -19.17 7.61 -3.95
C TRP A 215 -18.71 8.95 -4.56
N LEU A 216 -18.27 8.96 -5.82
CA LEU A 216 -17.88 10.20 -6.51
C LEU A 216 -19.05 11.16 -6.69
N VAL A 217 -20.23 10.68 -7.11
CA VAL A 217 -21.44 11.51 -7.23
C VAL A 217 -21.76 12.21 -5.90
N LYS A 218 -21.58 11.51 -4.78
CA LYS A 218 -21.82 12.08 -3.44
C LYS A 218 -20.77 13.14 -3.05
N ASN A 219 -19.49 12.91 -3.36
CA ASN A 219 -18.39 13.77 -2.90
C ASN A 219 -18.00 14.88 -3.89
N ARG A 220 -18.34 14.72 -5.17
CA ARG A 220 -18.06 15.65 -6.28
C ARG A 220 -19.35 15.90 -7.08
N PRO A 221 -20.43 16.42 -6.47
CA PRO A 221 -21.71 16.61 -7.16
C PRO A 221 -21.69 17.74 -8.19
N ALA A 222 -20.73 18.67 -8.10
CA ALA A 222 -20.56 19.80 -9.01
C ALA A 222 -19.08 20.19 -9.12
N ASN A 223 -18.74 20.89 -10.20
CA ASN A 223 -17.40 21.48 -10.39
C ASN A 223 -17.25 22.81 -9.63
N ASP A 224 -16.08 23.45 -9.75
CA ASP A 224 -15.75 24.71 -9.07
C ASP A 224 -16.67 25.89 -9.44
N VAL A 225 -17.33 25.84 -10.61
CA VAL A 225 -18.31 26.85 -11.05
C VAL A 225 -19.76 26.48 -10.74
N GLY A 226 -19.99 25.38 -10.02
CA GLY A 226 -21.31 24.92 -9.57
C GLY A 226 -22.11 24.14 -10.62
N SER A 227 -21.51 23.78 -11.75
CA SER A 227 -22.15 22.95 -12.77
C SER A 227 -22.26 21.49 -12.29
N PRO A 228 -23.44 20.87 -12.34
CA PRO A 228 -23.67 19.55 -11.78
C PRO A 228 -22.97 18.45 -12.59
N LEU A 229 -22.53 17.41 -11.89
CA LEU A 229 -21.97 16.20 -12.50
C LEU A 229 -23.08 15.41 -13.21
N VAL A 230 -22.88 15.09 -14.48
CA VAL A 230 -23.88 14.39 -15.31
C VAL A 230 -23.46 13.00 -15.73
N ARG A 231 -22.16 12.77 -15.90
CA ARG A 231 -21.63 11.50 -16.43
C ARG A 231 -20.22 11.24 -15.90
N ILE A 232 -19.87 9.97 -15.73
CA ILE A 232 -18.52 9.55 -15.38
C ILE A 232 -18.03 8.53 -16.42
N ASP A 233 -16.97 8.89 -17.12
CA ASP A 233 -16.38 8.05 -18.18
C ASP A 233 -15.13 7.33 -17.62
N LEU A 234 -15.10 6.00 -17.67
CA LEU A 234 -13.97 5.18 -17.23
C LEU A 234 -13.10 4.81 -18.43
N PHE A 235 -11.80 5.07 -18.32
CA PHE A 235 -10.80 4.78 -19.35
C PHE A 235 -9.54 4.22 -18.71
N THR A 236 -8.69 3.57 -19.49
CA THR A 236 -7.42 3.02 -19.01
C THR A 236 -6.27 4.00 -19.25
N VAL A 237 -5.26 3.96 -18.39
CA VAL A 237 -3.96 4.61 -18.61
C VAL A 237 -2.89 3.55 -18.47
N SER A 238 -1.96 3.52 -19.44
CA SER A 238 -0.85 2.58 -19.43
C SER A 238 0.47 3.29 -19.14
N TYR A 239 1.19 2.78 -18.15
CA TYR A 239 2.53 3.22 -17.78
C TYR A 239 3.56 2.18 -18.19
N ALA A 240 4.72 2.62 -18.63
CA ALA A 240 5.87 1.76 -18.82
C ALA A 240 6.81 1.88 -17.61
N TYR A 241 7.45 0.77 -17.25
CA TYR A 241 8.54 0.79 -16.29
C TYR A 241 9.89 0.97 -17.01
N PRO A 242 10.85 1.69 -16.41
CA PRO A 242 12.16 1.90 -17.03
C PRO A 242 12.91 0.56 -17.17
N SER A 243 13.65 0.40 -18.25
CA SER A 243 14.62 -0.69 -18.39
C SER A 243 15.74 -0.53 -17.36
N PRO A 244 16.44 -1.61 -16.94
CA PRO A 244 17.62 -1.49 -16.08
C PRO A 244 18.73 -0.56 -16.61
N ALA A 245 18.75 -0.29 -17.91
CA ALA A 245 19.71 0.60 -18.56
C ALA A 245 19.28 2.08 -18.59
N ASP A 246 18.02 2.39 -18.26
CA ASP A 246 17.46 3.74 -18.37
C ASP A 246 17.66 4.56 -17.09
N ASP A 247 17.73 5.89 -17.24
CA ASP A 247 17.63 6.82 -16.11
C ASP A 247 16.18 6.84 -15.59
N ALA A 248 15.91 6.01 -14.58
CA ALA A 248 14.57 5.79 -14.03
C ALA A 248 13.84 7.09 -13.63
N PRO A 249 14.44 8.03 -12.86
CA PRO A 249 13.83 9.33 -12.60
C PRO A 249 13.43 10.10 -13.85
N ALA A 250 14.31 10.20 -14.86
CA ALA A 250 14.00 10.93 -16.09
C ALA A 250 12.89 10.25 -16.90
N PHE A 251 12.92 8.91 -16.98
CA PHE A 251 11.93 8.09 -17.68
C PHE A 251 10.53 8.20 -17.06
N LEU A 252 10.43 8.10 -15.72
CA LEU A 252 9.16 8.22 -15.00
C LEU A 252 8.64 9.66 -15.03
N LYS A 253 9.53 10.66 -14.91
CA LYS A 253 9.16 12.08 -15.04
C LYS A 253 8.59 12.40 -16.42
N ALA A 254 9.08 11.77 -17.49
CA ALA A 254 8.53 11.92 -18.83
C ALA A 254 7.08 11.39 -18.98
N GLN A 255 6.67 10.48 -18.09
CA GLN A 255 5.32 9.92 -18.04
C GLN A 255 4.40 10.64 -17.04
N THR A 256 4.96 11.58 -16.28
CA THR A 256 4.26 12.33 -15.23
C THR A 256 3.34 13.40 -15.84
N GLY A 257 2.04 13.37 -15.49
CA GLY A 257 1.05 14.33 -16.01
C GLY A 257 0.52 13.95 -17.39
N PRO A 258 -0.40 12.97 -17.46
CA PRO A 258 -0.58 12.07 -18.59
C PRO A 258 -0.59 12.76 -19.96
N PRO A 259 0.34 12.43 -20.88
CA PRO A 259 0.14 12.72 -22.29
C PRO A 259 -1.13 12.00 -22.77
N ARG A 260 -1.94 12.64 -23.63
CA ARG A 260 -3.09 11.99 -24.33
C ARG A 260 -2.72 10.63 -24.93
N ALA A 261 -1.45 10.45 -25.32
CA ALA A 261 -0.92 9.23 -25.93
C ALA A 261 -0.99 7.97 -25.04
N GLN A 262 -1.08 8.12 -23.72
CA GLN A 262 -1.13 6.99 -22.78
C GLN A 262 -2.57 6.64 -22.34
N GLN A 263 -3.56 7.41 -22.79
CA GLN A 263 -4.96 7.18 -22.45
C GLN A 263 -5.57 6.21 -23.46
N GLY A 264 -6.05 5.07 -22.97
CA GLY A 264 -6.89 4.15 -23.73
C GLY A 264 -8.29 4.74 -23.97
N PRO A 265 -9.10 4.05 -24.80
CA PRO A 265 -10.49 4.45 -25.02
C PRO A 265 -11.30 4.34 -23.73
N THR A 266 -12.41 5.08 -23.68
CA THR A 266 -13.42 4.88 -22.65
C THR A 266 -14.06 3.52 -22.85
N PHE A 267 -13.97 2.65 -21.84
CA PHE A 267 -14.52 1.29 -21.90
C PHE A 267 -15.85 1.18 -21.16
N TRP A 268 -16.16 2.12 -20.27
CA TRP A 268 -17.37 2.07 -19.47
C TRP A 268 -17.83 3.47 -19.08
N VAL A 269 -19.15 3.70 -19.07
CA VAL A 269 -19.78 5.00 -18.82
C VAL A 269 -20.86 4.84 -17.77
N TYR A 270 -20.85 5.74 -16.80
CA TYR A 270 -21.83 5.84 -15.74
C TYR A 270 -22.70 7.09 -15.92
N ASP A 271 -24.02 6.88 -15.92
CA ASP A 271 -25.02 7.94 -15.96
C ASP A 271 -25.43 8.30 -14.53
N VAL A 272 -25.26 9.57 -14.17
CA VAL A 272 -25.51 10.05 -12.80
C VAL A 272 -27.00 10.13 -12.48
N ALA A 273 -27.84 10.40 -13.48
CA ALA A 273 -29.29 10.54 -13.28
C ALA A 273 -29.93 9.17 -13.02
N THR A 274 -29.54 8.15 -13.78
CA THR A 274 -30.08 6.79 -13.62
C THR A 274 -29.31 5.95 -12.61
N ARG A 275 -28.11 6.38 -12.21
CA ARG A 275 -27.15 5.63 -11.38
C ARG A 275 -26.81 4.25 -11.94
N THR A 276 -26.83 4.14 -13.27
CA THR A 276 -26.48 2.91 -13.98
C THR A 276 -25.22 3.12 -14.79
N GLY A 277 -24.46 2.05 -14.97
CA GLY A 277 -23.30 2.05 -15.85
C GLY A 277 -23.44 1.04 -16.97
N LYS A 278 -22.72 1.27 -18.05
CA LYS A 278 -22.68 0.39 -19.22
C LYS A 278 -21.31 0.40 -19.87
N TYR A 279 -20.92 -0.72 -20.46
CA TYR A 279 -19.75 -0.77 -21.32
C TYR A 279 -20.00 0.03 -22.60
N VAL A 280 -18.94 0.63 -23.12
CA VAL A 280 -18.93 1.29 -24.42
C VAL A 280 -18.13 0.38 -25.35
N GLU A 281 -18.75 -0.01 -26.46
CA GLU A 281 -18.09 -0.76 -27.54
C GLU A 281 -17.03 0.09 -28.26
#